data_AF-A0A1E7LPU6-F1
#
_entry.id   AF-A0A1E7LPU6-F1
#
_cell.length_a   1.000
_cell.length_b   1.000
_cell.length_c   1.000
_cell.angle_alpha   90.00
_cell.angle_beta   90.00
_cell.angle_gamma   90.00
#
_symmetry.space_group_name_H-M   'P 1'
#
loop_
_entity.id
_entity.type
_entity.pdbx_description
1 polymer ?
#
loop_
_entity_poly.entity_id
_entity_poly.type
_entity_poly.pdbx_seq_one_letter_code
_entity_poly.pdbx_strand_id
1 'polypeptide(L)'
;MRELPMFELLYPDVQLTSPSERFVLRCDSEGIAVITDTDRDQVVWRAGATGQLLLGHGCEVVVEGEEDDETVWRSGFAAPGAQYLTLTDAGELELLDRTHVRLGNIRTGLTHPVPLGDAAPAAAITRDAYLLKEGKIRRTVAREQDGWLRVCEYGKSGGMSYALTRPLVDWFEQEDTVLTWRRHLAGGSKSKALMLCLVDSAGTVLWHEGTQRPHGPVPTGEPYAYGGPALEAGGRLRNQSLTSPAGTHTLAHQGNGDLTLYCHTERRAVWSTGTGWVDGGWAELSEDGVLSVRNTHGVPVWSSGPSGSGTRRLVVGDDGRAELRDVDGRSVWSTGTHTACHGPTADAPRGAVLRRGQTLGRHSLTSPDGSTVLGHWDERRLVLFGADQTWLWYAHLGEAAEPGLRLAEDGMLRVLGDERPPLGGPADELRVEEGGVILCRADGTIVWRDGEPVAEPAAATNPPARGGIVKSLPDTDETLLIRTDFSDPTAWQALLTTVTTPSQDGFLADVHPVDDLAYRDLTTEQILAAAGELDTDLLIVADKTALTAPEMPLLALLLIDENDECREGEARQEHGQLRVIATELWSVENNISLANMDWEDFENATDNGVFRGF
;
A
#
# COMPACT_ATOMS: atom_id res chain seq x y z
N MET A 1 32.78 -26.31 -23.82
CA MET A 1 32.19 -25.02 -24.24
C MET A 1 33.18 -23.95 -23.85
N ARG A 2 33.66 -23.16 -24.80
CA ARG A 2 34.51 -22.01 -24.50
C ARG A 2 33.58 -20.83 -24.22
N GLU A 3 33.91 -20.05 -23.21
CA GLU A 3 33.22 -18.80 -22.86
C GLU A 3 34.22 -17.65 -23.03
N LEU A 4 33.71 -16.45 -23.31
CA LEU A 4 34.50 -15.23 -23.43
C LEU A 4 34.19 -14.34 -22.22
N PRO A 5 35.08 -14.28 -21.21
CA PRO A 5 34.96 -13.36 -20.09
C PRO A 5 34.84 -11.90 -20.53
N MET A 6 34.20 -11.08 -19.69
CA MET A 6 34.12 -9.64 -19.88
C MET A 6 35.54 -9.04 -19.98
N PHE A 7 35.73 -8.14 -20.95
CA PHE A 7 37.01 -7.56 -21.38
C PHE A 7 37.97 -8.51 -22.08
N GLU A 8 37.66 -9.81 -22.19
CA GLU A 8 38.45 -10.69 -23.04
C GLU A 8 38.09 -10.44 -24.50
N LEU A 9 39.12 -10.16 -25.29
CA LEU A 9 39.01 -9.89 -26.71
C LEU A 9 38.93 -11.21 -27.47
N LEU A 10 37.99 -11.30 -28.41
CA LEU A 10 37.97 -12.36 -29.39
C LEU A 10 39.08 -12.09 -30.42
N TYR A 11 40.26 -12.62 -30.15
CA TYR A 11 41.38 -12.53 -31.08
C TYR A 11 41.10 -13.30 -32.38
N PRO A 12 41.70 -12.92 -33.53
CA PRO A 12 41.42 -13.54 -34.83
C PRO A 12 41.66 -15.06 -34.89
N ASP A 13 42.54 -15.59 -34.03
CA ASP A 13 42.88 -17.00 -33.91
C ASP A 13 42.01 -17.76 -32.90
N VAL A 14 41.11 -17.06 -32.20
CA VAL A 14 40.22 -17.61 -31.19
C VAL A 14 38.82 -17.82 -31.77
N GLN A 15 38.24 -18.98 -31.47
CA GLN A 15 36.87 -19.32 -31.85
C GLN A 15 36.05 -19.65 -30.60
N LEU A 16 34.81 -19.14 -30.56
CA LEU A 16 33.81 -19.50 -29.57
C LEU A 16 32.83 -20.47 -30.23
N THR A 17 32.71 -21.69 -29.69
CA THR A 17 31.87 -22.74 -30.27
C THR A 17 30.67 -23.05 -29.38
N SER A 18 29.54 -23.33 -30.02
CA SER A 18 28.36 -23.81 -29.32
C SER A 18 28.57 -25.21 -28.74
N PRO A 19 27.80 -25.65 -27.71
CA PRO A 19 27.94 -26.97 -27.12
C PRO A 19 27.92 -28.15 -28.12
N SER A 20 27.10 -28.07 -29.17
CA SER A 20 27.01 -29.04 -30.26
C SER A 20 28.03 -28.83 -31.38
N GLU A 21 28.85 -27.78 -31.30
CA GLU A 21 29.80 -27.33 -32.34
C GLU A 21 29.16 -26.91 -33.68
N ARG A 22 27.82 -26.86 -33.73
CA ARG A 22 27.08 -26.40 -34.91
C ARG A 22 27.30 -24.93 -35.22
N PHE A 23 27.44 -24.09 -34.20
CA PHE A 23 27.67 -22.66 -34.40
C PHE A 23 29.06 -22.26 -33.93
N VAL A 24 29.71 -21.42 -34.73
CA VAL A 24 31.08 -20.93 -34.46
C VAL A 24 31.14 -19.42 -34.67
N LEU A 25 31.51 -18.69 -33.61
CA LEU A 25 31.88 -17.27 -33.66
C LEU A 25 33.40 -17.16 -33.89
N ARG A 26 33.79 -16.43 -34.93
CA ARG A 26 35.19 -16.16 -35.30
C ARG A 26 35.32 -14.88 -36.12
N CYS A 27 36.53 -14.31 -36.24
CA CYS A 27 36.78 -13.26 -37.22
C CYS A 27 36.91 -13.86 -38.62
N ASP A 28 36.30 -13.23 -39.62
CA ASP A 28 36.45 -13.60 -41.02
C ASP A 28 37.69 -12.96 -41.66
N SER A 29 37.87 -13.15 -42.98
CA SER A 29 39.01 -12.61 -43.73
C SER A 29 39.05 -11.08 -43.80
N GLU A 30 37.95 -10.40 -43.48
CA GLU A 30 37.86 -8.93 -43.44
C GLU A 30 38.05 -8.39 -42.01
N GLY A 31 38.37 -9.27 -41.04
CA GLY A 31 38.54 -8.91 -39.64
C GLY A 31 37.21 -8.62 -38.93
N ILE A 32 36.09 -9.10 -39.46
CA ILE A 32 34.77 -8.90 -38.87
C ILE A 32 34.37 -10.17 -38.12
N ALA A 33 33.93 -10.02 -36.87
CA ALA A 33 33.39 -11.14 -36.11
C ALA A 33 32.07 -11.65 -36.72
N VAL A 34 32.01 -12.94 -37.02
CA VAL A 34 30.88 -13.62 -37.66
C VAL A 34 30.51 -14.90 -36.93
N ILE A 35 29.22 -15.23 -36.91
CA ILE A 35 28.71 -16.53 -36.47
C ILE A 35 28.32 -17.34 -37.70
N THR A 36 28.86 -18.55 -37.82
CA THR A 36 28.60 -19.47 -38.94
C THR A 36 27.84 -20.70 -38.44
N ASP A 37 26.76 -21.09 -39.14
CA ASP A 37 26.11 -22.41 -39.02
C ASP A 37 26.92 -23.42 -39.83
N THR A 38 27.69 -24.28 -39.16
CA THR A 38 28.64 -25.21 -39.80
C THR A 38 27.95 -26.31 -40.60
N ASP A 39 26.71 -26.66 -40.25
CA ASP A 39 25.91 -27.64 -41.00
C ASP A 39 25.46 -27.10 -42.36
N ARG A 40 25.25 -25.78 -42.46
CA ARG A 40 24.75 -25.10 -43.67
C ARG A 40 25.81 -24.29 -44.41
N ASP A 41 26.99 -24.15 -43.82
CA ASP A 41 28.06 -23.26 -44.28
C ASP A 41 27.57 -21.83 -44.55
N GLN A 42 26.74 -21.31 -43.63
CA GLN A 42 26.09 -20.00 -43.78
C GLN A 42 26.42 -19.08 -42.61
N VAL A 43 26.80 -17.84 -42.92
CA VAL A 43 26.91 -16.77 -41.92
C VAL A 43 25.50 -16.36 -41.48
N VAL A 44 25.23 -16.50 -40.18
CA VAL A 44 23.93 -16.16 -39.58
C VAL A 44 23.97 -14.82 -38.83
N TRP A 45 25.17 -14.28 -38.56
CA TRP A 45 25.37 -12.97 -37.94
C TRP A 45 26.75 -12.42 -38.23
N ARG A 46 26.85 -11.08 -38.31
CA ARG A 46 28.05 -10.32 -38.61
C ARG A 46 28.07 -9.06 -37.73
N ALA A 47 29.18 -8.81 -37.05
CA ALA A 47 29.40 -7.54 -36.36
C ALA A 47 29.40 -6.39 -37.38
N GLY A 48 28.89 -5.22 -37.00
CA GLY A 48 28.73 -4.11 -37.95
C GLY A 48 30.00 -3.30 -38.26
N ALA A 49 31.15 -3.69 -37.71
CA ALA A 49 32.44 -3.08 -38.00
C ALA A 49 33.57 -4.11 -37.88
N THR A 50 34.68 -3.82 -38.54
CA THR A 50 35.97 -4.52 -38.38
C THR A 50 36.60 -4.14 -37.05
N GLY A 51 37.22 -5.10 -36.37
CA GLY A 51 37.93 -4.87 -35.11
C GLY A 51 37.84 -6.06 -34.16
N GLN A 52 38.16 -5.82 -32.89
CA GLN A 52 38.17 -6.87 -31.87
C GLN A 52 36.85 -6.90 -31.11
N LEU A 53 36.17 -8.05 -31.13
CA LEU A 53 34.90 -8.24 -30.45
C LEU A 53 35.13 -8.58 -28.98
N LEU A 54 34.41 -7.93 -28.08
CA LEU A 54 34.43 -8.24 -26.66
C LEU A 54 33.08 -8.00 -26.00
N LEU A 55 32.90 -8.58 -24.81
CA LEU A 55 31.90 -8.12 -23.86
C LEU A 55 32.49 -6.91 -23.10
N GLY A 56 32.04 -5.70 -23.48
CA GLY A 56 32.61 -4.43 -23.00
C GLY A 56 32.01 -3.93 -21.67
N HIS A 57 32.51 -2.79 -21.18
CA HIS A 57 32.14 -2.19 -19.88
C HIS A 57 30.63 -1.89 -19.74
N GLY A 58 29.93 -1.68 -20.86
CA GLY A 58 28.48 -1.49 -20.91
C GLY A 58 27.68 -2.77 -20.73
N CYS A 59 28.34 -3.92 -20.53
CA CYS A 59 27.76 -5.26 -20.56
C CYS A 59 27.10 -5.61 -21.91
N GLU A 60 27.60 -5.03 -23.00
CA GLU A 60 27.17 -5.28 -24.39
C GLU A 60 28.32 -5.92 -25.16
N VAL A 61 27.95 -6.63 -26.22
CA VAL A 61 28.94 -7.02 -27.22
C VAL A 61 29.30 -5.79 -28.05
N VAL A 62 30.57 -5.46 -28.07
CA VAL A 62 31.12 -4.30 -28.78
C VAL A 62 32.27 -4.73 -29.67
N VAL A 63 32.60 -3.88 -30.63
CA VAL A 63 33.83 -4.00 -31.42
C VAL A 63 34.66 -2.75 -31.17
N GLU A 64 35.90 -2.96 -30.75
CA GLU A 64 36.92 -1.92 -30.58
C GLU A 64 37.80 -1.84 -31.84
N GLY A 65 38.10 -0.61 -32.28
CA GLY A 65 38.94 -0.33 -33.44
C GLY A 65 40.43 -0.59 -33.17
N GLU A 66 41.25 -0.62 -34.23
CA GLU A 66 42.65 -1.07 -34.14
C GLU A 66 43.62 -0.08 -33.46
N GLU A 67 43.31 1.23 -33.42
CA GLU A 67 44.31 2.25 -33.03
C GLU A 67 44.10 2.96 -31.69
N ASP A 68 42.96 2.83 -30.98
CA ASP A 68 42.70 3.64 -29.76
C ASP A 68 41.69 3.03 -28.76
N ASP A 69 41.42 1.71 -28.81
CA ASP A 69 40.36 1.03 -28.04
C ASP A 69 38.98 1.74 -28.16
N GLU A 70 38.78 2.53 -29.21
CA GLU A 70 37.52 3.23 -29.45
C GLU A 70 36.48 2.21 -29.89
N THR A 71 35.34 2.19 -29.19
CA THR A 71 34.22 1.36 -29.61
C THR A 71 33.63 1.89 -30.93
N VAL A 72 33.93 1.21 -32.03
CA VAL A 72 33.46 1.55 -33.39
C VAL A 72 32.09 0.94 -33.70
N TRP A 73 31.70 -0.12 -32.99
CA TRP A 73 30.39 -0.73 -33.14
C TRP A 73 29.87 -1.34 -31.84
N ARG A 74 28.55 -1.36 -31.68
CA ARG A 74 27.84 -1.90 -30.51
C ARG A 74 26.67 -2.75 -30.98
N SER A 75 26.45 -3.89 -30.32
CA SER A 75 25.34 -4.81 -30.60
C SER A 75 23.94 -4.20 -30.38
N GLY A 76 23.85 -3.08 -29.66
CA GLY A 76 22.56 -2.41 -29.38
C GLY A 76 21.76 -3.07 -28.26
N PHE A 77 22.28 -4.16 -27.69
CA PHE A 77 21.76 -4.87 -26.54
C PHE A 77 22.90 -5.19 -25.57
N ALA A 78 22.68 -4.89 -24.30
CA ALA A 78 23.55 -5.17 -23.18
C ALA A 78 22.77 -5.82 -22.03
N ALA A 79 23.43 -6.72 -21.31
CA ALA A 79 22.86 -7.45 -20.18
C ALA A 79 23.64 -7.07 -18.91
N PRO A 80 23.19 -6.07 -18.14
CA PRO A 80 23.92 -5.56 -16.98
C PRO A 80 24.24 -6.65 -15.96
N GLY A 81 25.49 -6.68 -15.49
CA GLY A 81 25.99 -7.75 -14.64
C GLY A 81 26.53 -8.95 -15.39
N ALA A 82 26.50 -8.93 -16.73
CA ALA A 82 27.17 -9.94 -17.55
C ALA A 82 28.67 -9.95 -17.30
N GLN A 83 29.22 -11.14 -17.25
CA GLN A 83 30.61 -11.45 -17.00
C GLN A 83 31.15 -12.44 -18.01
N TYR A 84 30.28 -13.19 -18.68
CA TYR A 84 30.64 -14.14 -19.71
C TYR A 84 29.75 -13.95 -20.93
N LEU A 85 30.34 -14.15 -22.10
CA LEU A 85 29.67 -14.27 -23.37
C LEU A 85 29.86 -15.70 -23.87
N THR A 86 28.77 -16.40 -24.19
CA THR A 86 28.78 -17.77 -24.71
C THR A 86 28.03 -17.84 -26.03
N LEU A 87 28.22 -18.92 -26.79
CA LEU A 87 27.46 -19.19 -28.02
C LEU A 87 26.58 -20.43 -27.80
N THR A 88 25.30 -20.34 -28.12
CA THR A 88 24.34 -21.43 -27.89
C THR A 88 24.15 -22.30 -29.12
N ASP A 89 23.55 -23.48 -28.94
CA ASP A 89 23.14 -24.36 -30.04
C ASP A 89 21.94 -23.84 -30.86
N ALA A 90 21.37 -22.71 -30.44
CA ALA A 90 20.43 -21.94 -31.25
C ALA A 90 21.15 -20.90 -32.14
N GLY A 91 22.48 -20.80 -32.05
CA GLY A 91 23.30 -19.82 -32.76
C GLY A 91 23.35 -18.46 -32.09
N GLU A 92 22.92 -18.34 -30.83
CA GLU A 92 22.76 -17.05 -30.14
C GLU A 92 23.95 -16.74 -29.25
N LEU A 93 24.33 -15.47 -29.13
CA LEU A 93 25.30 -15.07 -28.11
C LEU A 93 24.57 -14.86 -26.78
N GLU A 94 24.87 -15.64 -25.76
CA GLU A 94 24.30 -15.50 -24.41
C GLU A 94 25.24 -14.72 -23.51
N LEU A 95 24.68 -13.79 -22.74
CA LEU A 95 25.38 -13.03 -21.72
C LEU A 95 25.01 -13.59 -20.34
N LEU A 96 26.01 -14.06 -19.59
CA LEU A 96 25.83 -14.75 -18.31
C LEU A 96 26.46 -13.96 -17.16
N ASP A 97 25.89 -14.06 -15.96
CA ASP A 97 26.47 -13.50 -14.74
C ASP A 97 27.61 -14.36 -14.16
N ARG A 98 28.20 -13.95 -13.02
CA ARG A 98 29.27 -14.73 -12.34
C ARG A 98 28.85 -16.16 -11.96
N THR A 99 27.56 -16.40 -11.77
CA THR A 99 26.98 -17.69 -11.40
C THR A 99 26.54 -18.51 -12.63
N HIS A 100 26.84 -18.03 -13.83
CA HIS A 100 26.45 -18.62 -15.12
C HIS A 100 24.93 -18.66 -15.34
N VAL A 101 24.19 -17.77 -14.67
CA VAL A 101 22.78 -17.53 -14.95
C VAL A 101 22.69 -16.59 -16.14
N ARG A 102 21.83 -16.93 -17.09
CA ARG A 102 21.60 -16.12 -18.28
C ARG A 102 20.92 -14.80 -17.93
N LEU A 103 21.55 -13.71 -18.32
CA LEU A 103 21.04 -12.35 -18.17
C LEU A 103 20.42 -11.80 -19.46
N GLY A 104 20.85 -12.29 -20.61
CA GLY A 104 20.32 -11.89 -21.91
C GLY A 104 20.96 -12.64 -23.06
N ASN A 105 20.48 -12.41 -24.28
CA ASN A 105 21.06 -12.98 -25.48
C ASN A 105 20.96 -12.03 -26.69
N ILE A 106 21.95 -12.09 -27.57
CA ILE A 106 21.93 -11.47 -28.89
C ILE A 106 21.61 -12.57 -29.89
N ARG A 107 20.49 -12.43 -30.57
CA ARG A 107 20.05 -13.39 -31.58
C ARG A 107 20.64 -13.05 -32.93
N THR A 108 21.06 -14.08 -33.65
CA THR A 108 21.63 -13.98 -34.98
C THR A 108 20.51 -13.93 -36.02
N GLY A 109 20.01 -12.73 -36.30
CA GLY A 109 19.10 -12.39 -37.40
C GLY A 109 19.78 -11.41 -38.37
N LEU A 110 19.22 -11.24 -39.57
CA LEU A 110 19.83 -10.64 -40.78
C LEU A 110 20.72 -9.42 -40.48
N THR A 111 21.90 -9.43 -41.12
CA THR A 111 22.99 -8.45 -41.05
C THR A 111 22.51 -7.02 -40.75
N HIS A 112 22.84 -6.56 -39.53
CA HIS A 112 22.67 -5.21 -38.97
C HIS A 112 21.26 -4.85 -38.48
N PRO A 113 21.03 -4.86 -37.15
CA PRO A 113 19.86 -4.22 -36.54
C PRO A 113 19.84 -2.72 -36.89
N VAL A 114 18.71 -2.23 -37.41
CA VAL A 114 18.55 -0.84 -37.88
C VAL A 114 17.92 0.02 -36.77
N PRO A 115 18.54 1.13 -36.35
CA PRO A 115 17.91 2.06 -35.41
C PRO A 115 16.76 2.81 -36.08
N LEU A 116 15.58 2.81 -35.45
CA LEU A 116 14.38 3.51 -35.92
C LEU A 116 14.29 4.98 -35.48
N GLY A 117 15.24 5.45 -34.67
CA GLY A 117 15.17 6.74 -34.00
C GLY A 117 14.44 6.67 -32.66
N ASP A 118 14.01 7.82 -32.12
CA ASP A 118 13.44 7.93 -30.77
C ASP A 118 11.91 7.88 -30.70
N ALA A 119 11.25 7.62 -31.83
CA ALA A 119 9.83 7.30 -31.91
C ALA A 119 9.57 6.29 -33.03
N ALA A 120 8.79 5.23 -32.77
CA ALA A 120 8.36 4.29 -33.79
C ALA A 120 7.07 3.54 -33.38
N PRO A 121 6.21 3.13 -34.34
CA PRO A 121 5.14 2.18 -34.06
C PRO A 121 5.69 0.89 -33.44
N ALA A 122 4.98 0.29 -32.49
CA ALA A 122 5.45 -0.94 -31.84
C ALA A 122 5.65 -2.10 -32.84
N ALA A 123 4.80 -2.18 -33.87
CA ALA A 123 4.92 -3.17 -34.95
C ALA A 123 6.18 -2.99 -35.82
N ALA A 124 6.74 -1.77 -35.88
CA ALA A 124 7.98 -1.50 -36.61
C ALA A 124 9.22 -1.95 -35.82
N ILE A 125 9.11 -2.08 -34.49
CA ILE A 125 10.16 -2.62 -33.63
C ILE A 125 10.15 -4.14 -33.81
N THR A 126 11.16 -4.63 -34.52
CA THR A 126 11.33 -6.05 -34.85
C THR A 126 12.62 -6.58 -34.22
N ARG A 127 13.05 -7.78 -34.63
CA ARG A 127 14.36 -8.31 -34.25
C ARG A 127 15.50 -7.58 -34.97
N ASP A 128 15.20 -7.07 -36.17
CA ASP A 128 16.16 -6.43 -37.06
C ASP A 128 16.04 -4.90 -37.06
N ALA A 129 15.11 -4.34 -36.28
CA ALA A 129 14.92 -2.90 -36.14
C ALA A 129 14.51 -2.52 -34.71
N TYR A 130 15.18 -1.53 -34.12
CA TYR A 130 15.02 -1.19 -32.69
C TYR A 130 14.80 0.30 -32.48
N LEU A 131 14.04 0.66 -31.45
CA LEU A 131 13.89 2.05 -31.01
C LEU A 131 15.19 2.48 -30.30
N LEU A 132 15.69 3.68 -30.59
CA LEU A 132 16.93 4.19 -30.03
C LEU A 132 16.77 5.64 -29.56
N LYS A 133 17.09 5.89 -28.29
CA LYS A 133 17.34 7.23 -27.77
C LYS A 133 18.81 7.39 -27.41
N GLU A 134 19.49 8.29 -28.10
CA GLU A 134 20.86 8.69 -27.77
C GLU A 134 20.90 9.88 -26.82
N GLY A 135 21.89 9.89 -25.92
CA GLY A 135 22.09 10.92 -24.91
C GLY A 135 23.14 10.50 -23.89
N LYS A 136 23.17 11.16 -22.72
CA LYS A 136 24.03 10.75 -21.58
C LYS A 136 23.74 9.33 -21.10
N ILE A 137 22.48 8.92 -21.25
CA ILE A 137 22.00 7.56 -21.06
C ILE A 137 21.44 7.14 -22.41
N ARG A 138 22.03 6.10 -23.00
CA ARG A 138 21.52 5.46 -24.22
C ARG A 138 20.39 4.53 -23.83
N ARG A 139 19.29 4.55 -24.58
CA ARG A 139 18.17 3.63 -24.35
C ARG A 139 17.73 2.95 -25.62
N THR A 140 17.44 1.65 -25.53
CA THR A 140 16.99 0.84 -26.67
C THR A 140 15.74 0.06 -26.35
N VAL A 141 14.90 -0.18 -27.36
CA VAL A 141 13.76 -1.11 -27.29
C VAL A 141 13.83 -2.05 -28.48
N ALA A 142 13.94 -3.36 -28.23
CA ALA A 142 14.05 -4.38 -29.27
C ALA A 142 13.06 -5.53 -29.02
N ARG A 143 12.64 -6.22 -30.09
CA ARG A 143 11.68 -7.33 -29.99
C ARG A 143 12.39 -8.67 -29.84
N GLU A 144 11.94 -9.49 -28.88
CA GLU A 144 12.43 -10.84 -28.64
C GLU A 144 11.68 -11.90 -29.47
N GLN A 145 12.15 -13.15 -29.49
CA GLN A 145 11.54 -14.22 -30.29
C GLN A 145 10.14 -14.61 -29.80
N ASP A 146 9.93 -14.57 -28.48
CA ASP A 146 8.64 -14.76 -27.83
C ASP A 146 7.69 -13.57 -28.06
N GLY A 147 8.17 -12.52 -28.73
CA GLY A 147 7.40 -11.37 -29.14
C GLY A 147 7.28 -10.29 -28.07
N TRP A 148 8.00 -10.41 -26.96
CA TRP A 148 8.14 -9.38 -25.93
C TRP A 148 9.01 -8.22 -26.43
N LEU A 149 8.90 -7.04 -25.81
CA LEU A 149 9.82 -5.94 -26.04
C LEU A 149 10.78 -5.80 -24.87
N ARG A 150 12.07 -5.86 -25.14
CA ARG A 150 13.12 -5.62 -24.15
C ARG A 150 13.49 -4.15 -24.16
N VAL A 151 13.35 -3.50 -23.02
CA VAL A 151 13.80 -2.13 -22.81
C VAL A 151 15.12 -2.14 -22.07
N CYS A 152 16.05 -1.33 -22.54
CA CYS A 152 17.36 -1.24 -21.96
C CYS A 152 17.82 0.20 -21.78
N GLU A 153 18.57 0.44 -20.71
CA GLU A 153 19.18 1.73 -20.40
C GLU A 153 20.66 1.55 -20.08
N TYR A 154 21.52 2.42 -20.64
CA TYR A 154 22.97 2.33 -20.51
C TYR A 154 23.59 3.70 -20.27
N GLY A 155 24.35 3.85 -19.19
CA GLY A 155 25.10 5.05 -18.88
C GLY A 155 26.50 4.76 -18.35
N LYS A 156 27.23 5.80 -17.94
CA LYS A 156 28.60 5.68 -17.42
C LYS A 156 28.73 4.81 -16.16
N SER A 157 27.64 4.63 -15.41
CA SER A 157 27.59 3.90 -14.14
C SER A 157 27.08 2.45 -14.28
N GLY A 158 26.91 1.95 -15.52
CA GLY A 158 26.32 0.65 -15.80
C GLY A 158 24.99 0.76 -16.55
N GLY A 159 24.35 -0.38 -16.80
CA GLY A 159 23.05 -0.46 -17.46
C GLY A 159 21.97 -1.12 -16.61
N MET A 160 20.72 -1.04 -17.08
CA MET A 160 19.58 -1.79 -16.57
C MET A 160 18.78 -2.32 -17.78
N SER A 161 18.08 -3.44 -17.62
CA SER A 161 17.12 -3.90 -18.63
C SER A 161 15.89 -4.53 -18.00
N TYR A 162 14.77 -4.46 -18.69
CA TYR A 162 13.51 -5.06 -18.27
C TYR A 162 12.63 -5.38 -19.49
N ALA A 163 11.66 -6.28 -19.32
CA ALA A 163 10.80 -6.76 -20.41
C ALA A 163 9.40 -6.17 -20.32
N LEU A 164 8.81 -5.87 -21.46
CA LEU A 164 7.39 -5.60 -21.64
C LEU A 164 6.73 -6.87 -22.18
N THR A 165 5.68 -7.31 -21.50
CA THR A 165 5.03 -8.61 -21.75
C THR A 165 4.36 -8.65 -23.11
N ARG A 166 4.25 -9.84 -23.70
CA ARG A 166 3.60 -10.01 -25.01
C ARG A 166 2.19 -9.38 -25.09
N PRO A 167 1.27 -9.57 -24.12
CA PRO A 167 -0.06 -8.95 -24.19
C PRO A 167 -0.03 -7.41 -24.22
N LEU A 168 0.87 -6.79 -23.46
CA LEU A 168 1.06 -5.33 -23.49
C LEU A 168 1.61 -4.86 -24.84
N VAL A 169 2.57 -5.61 -25.41
CA VAL A 169 3.14 -5.32 -26.73
C VAL A 169 2.10 -5.47 -27.83
N ASP A 170 1.27 -6.52 -27.79
CA ASP A 170 0.16 -6.70 -28.72
C ASP A 170 -0.82 -5.52 -28.64
N TRP A 171 -1.08 -5.00 -27.43
CA TRP A 171 -1.89 -3.80 -27.25
C TRP A 171 -1.21 -2.51 -27.76
N PHE A 172 0.13 -2.43 -27.80
CA PHE A 172 0.82 -1.27 -28.40
C PHE A 172 0.73 -1.21 -29.92
N GLU A 173 0.36 -2.30 -30.59
CA GLU A 173 0.26 -2.37 -32.06
C GLU A 173 -1.07 -1.77 -32.56
N GLN A 174 -1.39 -0.56 -32.09
CA GLN A 174 -2.55 0.23 -32.50
C GLN A 174 -2.18 1.18 -33.64
N GLU A 175 -3.11 1.39 -34.58
CA GLU A 175 -2.96 2.41 -35.63
C GLU A 175 -2.76 3.80 -35.04
N ASP A 176 -1.99 4.64 -35.73
CA ASP A 176 -1.70 6.04 -35.33
C ASP A 176 -1.07 6.20 -33.93
N THR A 177 -0.42 5.16 -33.41
CA THR A 177 0.34 5.21 -32.16
C THR A 177 1.83 4.94 -32.36
N VAL A 178 2.66 5.55 -31.50
CA VAL A 178 4.11 5.31 -31.48
C VAL A 178 4.62 5.16 -30.05
N LEU A 179 5.59 4.26 -29.88
CA LEU A 179 6.43 4.23 -28.69
C LEU A 179 7.51 5.30 -28.80
N THR A 180 7.66 6.13 -27.78
CA THR A 180 8.62 7.23 -27.75
C THR A 180 9.03 7.58 -26.32
N TRP A 181 10.03 8.47 -26.17
CA TRP A 181 10.56 8.89 -24.88
C TRP A 181 10.07 10.27 -24.49
N ARG A 182 9.26 10.38 -23.44
CA ARG A 182 8.70 11.65 -22.96
C ARG A 182 9.03 11.95 -21.52
N ARG A 183 9.17 13.23 -21.20
CA ARG A 183 9.18 13.66 -19.79
C ARG A 183 7.76 13.50 -19.29
N HIS A 184 7.53 12.53 -18.43
CA HIS A 184 6.21 12.27 -17.88
C HIS A 184 6.23 12.45 -16.38
N LEU A 185 5.37 13.35 -15.88
CA LEU A 185 5.22 13.62 -14.46
C LEU A 185 4.22 12.62 -13.87
N ALA A 186 4.62 11.36 -13.72
CA ALA A 186 3.79 10.38 -13.04
C ALA A 186 3.73 10.66 -11.54
N GLY A 187 2.52 10.71 -10.97
CA GLY A 187 2.26 10.65 -9.52
C GLY A 187 2.95 11.72 -8.65
N GLY A 188 3.08 12.96 -9.12
CA GLY A 188 3.73 14.04 -8.34
C GLY A 188 5.26 13.91 -8.23
N SER A 189 5.87 12.95 -8.94
CA SER A 189 7.31 12.82 -9.01
C SER A 189 7.93 14.04 -9.69
N LYS A 190 8.85 14.73 -9.00
CA LYS A 190 9.69 15.79 -9.57
C LYS A 190 10.75 15.26 -10.56
N SER A 191 10.73 13.97 -10.86
CA SER A 191 11.69 13.34 -11.77
C SER A 191 11.58 13.94 -13.16
N LYS A 192 12.69 14.48 -13.66
CA LYS A 192 12.84 14.95 -15.05
C LYS A 192 13.27 13.82 -15.99
N ALA A 193 13.22 12.57 -15.53
CA ALA A 193 13.59 11.42 -16.36
C ALA A 193 12.64 11.31 -17.55
N LEU A 194 13.21 10.95 -18.70
CA LEU A 194 12.39 10.49 -19.81
C LEU A 194 11.80 9.13 -19.42
N MET A 195 10.56 8.89 -19.83
CA MET A 195 9.87 7.63 -19.70
C MET A 195 9.53 7.11 -21.08
N LEU A 196 9.64 5.80 -21.31
CA LEU A 196 9.05 5.16 -22.48
C LEU A 196 7.53 5.30 -22.38
N CYS A 197 6.89 5.84 -23.42
CA CYS A 197 5.47 6.07 -23.49
C CYS A 197 4.92 5.56 -24.82
N LEU A 198 3.68 5.05 -24.81
CA LEU A 198 2.87 4.96 -26.01
C LEU A 198 2.11 6.28 -26.15
N VAL A 199 2.19 6.91 -27.32
CA VAL A 199 1.45 8.14 -27.63
C VAL A 199 0.64 8.01 -28.91
N ASP A 200 -0.50 8.69 -28.96
CA ASP A 200 -1.29 8.84 -30.18
C ASP A 200 -0.76 9.97 -31.09
N SER A 201 -1.38 10.15 -32.26
CA SER A 201 -1.07 11.21 -33.23
C SER A 201 -1.28 12.63 -32.70
N ALA A 202 -2.12 12.81 -31.67
CA ALA A 202 -2.31 14.09 -30.99
C ALA A 202 -1.24 14.34 -29.91
N GLY A 203 -0.41 13.34 -29.61
CA GLY A 203 0.59 13.37 -28.56
C GLY A 203 0.00 13.13 -27.17
N THR A 204 -1.20 12.57 -27.05
CA THR A 204 -1.75 12.07 -25.78
C THR A 204 -0.96 10.84 -25.35
N VAL A 205 -0.59 10.77 -24.07
CA VAL A 205 0.05 9.56 -23.52
C VAL A 205 -1.04 8.54 -23.23
N LEU A 206 -0.93 7.37 -23.85
CA LEU A 206 -1.87 6.26 -23.66
C LEU A 206 -1.35 5.25 -22.63
N TRP A 207 -0.03 5.19 -22.45
CA TRP A 207 0.67 4.33 -21.48
C TRP A 207 2.07 4.88 -21.22
N HIS A 208 2.66 4.60 -20.06
CA HIS A 208 4.06 4.91 -19.75
C HIS A 208 4.75 3.77 -18.98
N GLU A 209 6.08 3.71 -19.01
CA GLU A 209 6.87 2.78 -18.19
C GLU A 209 6.81 3.11 -16.69
N GLY A 210 7.07 2.10 -15.85
CA GLY A 210 7.11 2.25 -14.39
C GLY A 210 5.76 2.01 -13.71
N THR A 211 5.63 2.48 -12.46
CA THR A 211 4.44 2.26 -11.63
C THR A 211 3.21 2.89 -12.28
N GLN A 212 2.22 2.08 -12.59
CA GLN A 212 0.96 2.55 -13.14
C GLN A 212 0.11 3.15 -12.01
N ARG A 213 0.23 4.46 -11.80
CA ARG A 213 -0.64 5.22 -10.90
C ARG A 213 -1.43 6.25 -11.69
N PRO A 214 -2.69 6.53 -11.32
CA PRO A 214 -3.46 7.58 -11.97
C PRO A 214 -2.76 8.94 -11.91
N HIS A 215 -2.86 9.71 -12.99
CA HIS A 215 -2.32 11.07 -13.08
C HIS A 215 -3.21 12.14 -12.43
N GLY A 216 -4.35 11.72 -11.86
CA GLY A 216 -5.30 12.57 -11.16
C GLY A 216 -6.38 11.72 -10.47
N PRO A 217 -7.31 12.34 -9.72
CA PRO A 217 -8.43 11.62 -9.13
C PRO A 217 -9.22 10.95 -10.26
N VAL A 218 -9.27 9.61 -10.21
CA VAL A 218 -10.14 8.84 -11.09
C VAL A 218 -11.58 9.19 -10.70
N PRO A 219 -12.43 9.66 -11.62
CA PRO A 219 -13.80 10.00 -11.29
C PRO A 219 -14.47 8.84 -10.56
N THR A 220 -15.18 9.13 -9.48
CA THR A 220 -15.93 8.11 -8.77
C THR A 220 -17.01 7.57 -9.70
N GLY A 221 -17.04 6.24 -9.88
CA GLY A 221 -18.20 5.61 -10.53
C GLY A 221 -19.43 5.78 -9.66
N GLU A 222 -20.62 5.56 -10.24
CA GLU A 222 -21.83 5.53 -9.44
C GLU A 222 -21.71 4.44 -8.35
N PRO A 223 -22.07 4.76 -7.09
CA PRO A 223 -22.08 3.76 -6.03
C PRO A 223 -22.99 2.60 -6.36
N TYR A 224 -22.60 1.41 -5.94
CA TYR A 224 -23.41 0.20 -6.05
C TYR A 224 -23.38 -0.54 -4.72
N ALA A 225 -24.20 -1.59 -4.60
CA ALA A 225 -24.15 -2.46 -3.43
C ALA A 225 -22.81 -3.23 -3.43
N TYR A 226 -21.82 -2.75 -2.68
CA TYR A 226 -20.48 -3.37 -2.62
C TYR A 226 -20.56 -4.84 -2.19
N GLY A 227 -19.94 -5.73 -2.98
CA GLY A 227 -20.06 -7.18 -2.80
C GLY A 227 -21.47 -7.74 -3.10
N GLY A 228 -22.36 -6.94 -3.68
CA GLY A 228 -23.65 -7.36 -4.23
C GLY A 228 -23.51 -7.99 -5.63
N PRO A 229 -24.60 -8.46 -6.24
CA PRO A 229 -24.53 -9.23 -7.48
C PRO A 229 -24.50 -8.37 -8.75
N ALA A 230 -24.62 -7.05 -8.66
CA ALA A 230 -24.84 -6.20 -9.82
C ALA A 230 -24.12 -4.86 -9.77
N LEU A 231 -23.78 -4.35 -10.95
CA LEU A 231 -23.24 -3.02 -11.20
C LEU A 231 -24.12 -2.34 -12.25
N GLU A 232 -24.64 -1.15 -11.93
CA GLU A 232 -25.46 -0.36 -12.84
C GLU A 232 -24.58 0.43 -13.84
N ALA A 233 -25.18 0.90 -14.92
CA ALA A 233 -24.51 1.76 -15.91
C ALA A 233 -24.04 3.06 -15.24
N GLY A 234 -22.83 3.51 -15.58
CA GLY A 234 -22.10 4.55 -14.85
C GLY A 234 -21.30 4.03 -13.66
N GLY A 235 -21.54 2.78 -13.24
CA GLY A 235 -20.80 2.10 -12.18
C GLY A 235 -19.40 1.65 -12.60
N ARG A 236 -18.53 1.50 -11.60
CA ARG A 236 -17.14 1.09 -11.76
C ARG A 236 -16.70 0.09 -10.68
N LEU A 237 -15.92 -0.91 -11.07
CA LEU A 237 -15.19 -1.79 -10.16
C LEU A 237 -13.72 -1.41 -10.18
N ARG A 238 -13.16 -1.14 -9.00
CA ARG A 238 -11.74 -0.82 -8.87
C ARG A 238 -11.15 -1.49 -7.64
N ASN A 239 -10.47 -2.61 -7.86
CA ASN A 239 -10.03 -3.54 -6.82
C ASN A 239 -11.21 -4.21 -6.07
N GLN A 240 -12.40 -4.07 -6.64
CA GLN A 240 -13.67 -4.48 -6.05
C GLN A 240 -14.24 -5.69 -6.78
N SER A 241 -15.29 -6.26 -6.19
CA SER A 241 -15.95 -7.45 -6.70
C SER A 241 -17.48 -7.37 -6.64
N LEU A 242 -18.10 -8.12 -7.55
CA LEU A 242 -19.51 -8.47 -7.53
C LEU A 242 -19.66 -9.94 -7.17
N THR A 243 -20.58 -10.25 -6.25
CA THR A 243 -20.78 -11.61 -5.75
C THR A 243 -22.22 -12.02 -5.97
N SER A 244 -22.38 -13.16 -6.66
CA SER A 244 -23.66 -13.82 -6.93
C SER A 244 -24.53 -13.97 -5.65
N PRO A 245 -25.87 -13.98 -5.75
CA PRO A 245 -26.75 -14.06 -4.58
C PRO A 245 -26.45 -15.22 -3.62
N ALA A 246 -26.14 -16.40 -4.16
CA ALA A 246 -25.77 -17.57 -3.37
C ALA A 246 -24.31 -17.59 -2.91
N GLY A 247 -23.49 -16.60 -3.29
CA GLY A 247 -22.07 -16.54 -2.89
C GLY A 247 -21.17 -17.54 -3.61
N THR A 248 -21.65 -18.23 -4.64
CA THR A 248 -20.93 -19.30 -5.35
C THR A 248 -19.97 -18.77 -6.42
N HIS A 249 -20.22 -17.57 -6.91
CA HIS A 249 -19.44 -16.88 -7.94
C HIS A 249 -19.11 -15.44 -7.56
N THR A 250 -17.92 -15.01 -7.97
CA THR A 250 -17.42 -13.66 -7.77
C THR A 250 -16.73 -13.17 -9.03
N LEU A 251 -17.17 -12.03 -9.56
CA LEU A 251 -16.47 -11.27 -10.59
C LEU A 251 -15.64 -10.21 -9.89
N ALA A 252 -14.31 -10.30 -9.96
CA ALA A 252 -13.40 -9.39 -9.28
C ALA A 252 -12.51 -8.64 -10.28
N HIS A 253 -12.45 -7.32 -10.14
CA HIS A 253 -11.38 -6.53 -10.73
C HIS A 253 -10.22 -6.53 -9.75
N GLN A 254 -9.09 -7.13 -10.12
CA GLN A 254 -7.90 -7.26 -9.27
C GLN A 254 -6.96 -6.06 -9.44
N GLY A 255 -6.06 -5.85 -8.48
CA GLY A 255 -5.10 -4.74 -8.52
C GLY A 255 -4.11 -4.81 -9.68
N ASN A 256 -3.78 -6.02 -10.16
CA ASN A 256 -3.01 -6.21 -11.39
C ASN A 256 -3.74 -5.76 -12.67
N GLY A 257 -5.04 -5.41 -12.59
CA GLY A 257 -5.86 -4.93 -13.70
C GLY A 257 -6.65 -6.00 -14.44
N ASP A 258 -6.64 -7.27 -13.99
CA ASP A 258 -7.49 -8.30 -14.58
C ASP A 258 -8.92 -8.26 -14.03
N LEU A 259 -9.90 -8.50 -14.90
CA LEU A 259 -11.29 -8.74 -14.50
C LEU A 259 -11.58 -10.23 -14.66
N THR A 260 -11.74 -10.91 -13.53
CA THR A 260 -11.77 -12.38 -13.47
C THR A 260 -13.05 -12.86 -12.80
N LEU A 261 -13.70 -13.86 -13.39
CA LEU A 261 -14.85 -14.55 -12.81
C LEU A 261 -14.39 -15.86 -12.18
N TYR A 262 -14.69 -16.02 -10.90
CA TYR A 262 -14.34 -17.20 -10.12
C TYR A 262 -15.56 -18.03 -9.77
N CYS A 263 -15.38 -19.34 -9.78
CA CYS A 263 -16.30 -20.28 -9.17
C CYS A 263 -15.68 -20.83 -7.88
N HIS A 264 -16.35 -20.62 -6.75
CA HIS A 264 -15.89 -21.08 -5.45
C HIS A 264 -16.19 -22.55 -5.20
N THR A 265 -17.18 -23.12 -5.88
CA THR A 265 -17.47 -24.56 -5.82
C THR A 265 -16.38 -25.40 -6.49
N GLU A 266 -15.90 -24.95 -7.65
CA GLU A 266 -14.81 -25.61 -8.38
C GLU A 266 -13.42 -25.04 -8.05
N ARG A 267 -13.37 -23.98 -7.23
CA ARG A 267 -12.16 -23.38 -6.69
C ARG A 267 -11.22 -22.80 -7.75
N ARG A 268 -11.76 -22.35 -8.89
CA ARG A 268 -10.96 -21.88 -10.04
C ARG A 268 -11.55 -20.63 -10.70
N ALA A 269 -10.72 -19.94 -11.48
CA ALA A 269 -11.18 -18.98 -12.47
C ALA A 269 -11.92 -19.72 -13.60
N VAL A 270 -13.09 -19.21 -13.98
CA VAL A 270 -13.91 -19.74 -15.08
C VAL A 270 -13.89 -18.83 -16.32
N TRP A 271 -13.55 -17.54 -16.13
CA TRP A 271 -13.37 -16.57 -17.21
C TRP A 271 -12.45 -15.42 -16.76
N SER A 272 -11.74 -14.79 -17.69
CA SER A 272 -10.84 -13.64 -17.46
C SER A 272 -10.76 -12.77 -18.71
N THR A 273 -10.55 -11.46 -18.54
CA THR A 273 -10.25 -10.52 -19.64
C THR A 273 -8.81 -10.64 -20.15
N GLY A 274 -7.91 -11.25 -19.38
CA GLY A 274 -6.48 -11.37 -19.72
C GLY A 274 -5.73 -10.04 -19.59
N THR A 275 -6.22 -9.12 -18.77
CA THR A 275 -5.71 -7.74 -18.63
C THR A 275 -4.85 -7.54 -17.39
N GLY A 276 -4.38 -8.61 -16.75
CA GLY A 276 -3.50 -8.55 -15.56
C GLY A 276 -2.11 -7.92 -15.79
N TRP A 277 -1.84 -7.39 -16.99
CA TRP A 277 -0.66 -6.60 -17.33
C TRP A 277 -0.88 -5.09 -17.22
N VAL A 278 -2.13 -4.65 -17.00
CA VAL A 278 -2.54 -3.23 -17.01
C VAL A 278 -2.05 -2.49 -15.79
N ASP A 279 -2.09 -3.12 -14.62
CA ASP A 279 -1.61 -2.60 -13.32
C ASP A 279 -2.36 -1.31 -12.86
N GLY A 280 -3.20 -1.38 -11.83
CA GLY A 280 -3.84 -0.19 -11.23
C GLY A 280 -5.01 0.47 -12.00
N GLY A 281 -5.56 -0.23 -13.00
CA GLY A 281 -6.72 0.17 -13.82
C GLY A 281 -8.09 0.07 -13.11
N TRP A 282 -9.16 0.04 -13.91
CA TRP A 282 -10.52 -0.24 -13.42
C TRP A 282 -11.39 -0.90 -14.50
N ALA A 283 -12.46 -1.56 -14.08
CA ALA A 283 -13.55 -1.99 -14.97
C ALA A 283 -14.75 -1.05 -14.82
N GLU A 284 -15.40 -0.68 -15.92
CA GLU A 284 -16.60 0.17 -15.89
C GLU A 284 -17.67 -0.35 -16.83
N LEU A 285 -18.93 -0.13 -16.46
CA LEU A 285 -20.05 -0.22 -17.38
C LEU A 285 -20.43 1.19 -17.79
N SER A 286 -20.15 1.57 -19.04
CA SER A 286 -20.50 2.91 -19.53
C SER A 286 -22.02 3.11 -19.62
N GLU A 287 -22.47 4.37 -19.65
CA GLU A 287 -23.88 4.71 -19.91
C GLU A 287 -24.38 4.18 -21.26
N ASP A 288 -23.48 4.06 -22.23
CA ASP A 288 -23.77 3.48 -23.55
C ASP A 288 -23.86 1.94 -23.54
N GLY A 289 -23.67 1.30 -22.39
CA GLY A 289 -23.89 -0.13 -22.23
C GLY A 289 -22.71 -1.02 -22.62
N VAL A 290 -21.49 -0.49 -22.59
CA VAL A 290 -20.26 -1.22 -22.89
C VAL A 290 -19.49 -1.48 -21.60
N LEU A 291 -19.22 -2.75 -21.30
CA LEU A 291 -18.31 -3.12 -20.23
C LEU A 291 -16.88 -3.03 -20.75
N SER A 292 -16.02 -2.27 -20.08
CA SER A 292 -14.63 -2.09 -20.49
C SER A 292 -13.68 -2.20 -19.30
N VAL A 293 -12.47 -2.72 -19.54
CA VAL A 293 -11.34 -2.56 -18.62
C VAL A 293 -10.47 -1.42 -19.16
N ARG A 294 -10.13 -0.47 -18.30
CA ARG A 294 -9.31 0.69 -18.62
C ARG A 294 -8.03 0.72 -17.81
N ASN A 295 -6.98 1.23 -18.42
CA ASN A 295 -5.73 1.50 -17.73
C ASN A 295 -5.80 2.79 -16.89
N THR A 296 -4.71 3.14 -16.22
CA THR A 296 -4.59 4.33 -15.36
C THR A 296 -4.70 5.66 -16.10
N HIS A 297 -4.54 5.67 -17.43
CA HIS A 297 -4.80 6.82 -18.31
C HIS A 297 -6.26 6.91 -18.77
N GLY A 298 -7.10 5.94 -18.38
CA GLY A 298 -8.47 5.84 -18.84
C GLY A 298 -8.61 5.32 -20.27
N VAL A 299 -7.56 4.75 -20.85
CA VAL A 299 -7.62 4.15 -22.19
C VAL A 299 -8.18 2.72 -22.07
N PRO A 300 -9.18 2.32 -22.89
CA PRO A 300 -9.71 0.97 -22.86
C PRO A 300 -8.68 -0.03 -23.39
N VAL A 301 -8.47 -1.10 -22.65
CA VAL A 301 -7.58 -2.22 -23.01
C VAL A 301 -8.36 -3.49 -23.38
N TRP A 302 -9.63 -3.56 -22.99
CA TRP A 302 -10.57 -4.62 -23.31
C TRP A 302 -11.99 -4.04 -23.30
N SER A 303 -12.88 -4.54 -24.17
CA SER A 303 -14.31 -4.25 -24.10
C SER A 303 -15.17 -5.45 -24.47
N SER A 304 -16.41 -5.47 -23.97
CA SER A 304 -17.44 -6.44 -24.36
C SER A 304 -17.90 -6.30 -25.82
N GLY A 305 -17.47 -5.25 -26.52
CA GLY A 305 -18.04 -4.79 -27.78
C GLY A 305 -19.36 -4.02 -27.58
N PRO A 306 -19.92 -3.44 -28.67
CA PRO A 306 -21.17 -2.71 -28.62
C PRO A 306 -22.34 -3.65 -28.33
N SER A 307 -23.03 -3.43 -27.21
CA SER A 307 -24.13 -4.29 -26.75
C SER A 307 -25.53 -3.87 -27.27
N GLY A 308 -25.59 -2.87 -28.17
CA GLY A 308 -26.83 -2.22 -28.56
C GLY A 308 -27.35 -1.26 -27.48
N SER A 309 -28.10 -0.23 -27.90
CA SER A 309 -28.65 0.77 -26.98
C SER A 309 -29.69 0.13 -26.05
N GLY A 310 -29.42 0.04 -24.75
CA GLY A 310 -30.42 -0.44 -23.78
C GLY A 310 -29.86 -1.19 -22.58
N THR A 311 -28.59 -1.59 -22.60
CA THR A 311 -27.92 -2.19 -21.44
C THR A 311 -27.95 -1.24 -20.25
N ARG A 312 -28.33 -1.75 -19.08
CA ARG A 312 -28.40 -0.96 -17.84
C ARG A 312 -27.53 -1.50 -16.73
N ARG A 313 -27.19 -2.79 -16.76
CA ARG A 313 -26.47 -3.41 -15.65
C ARG A 313 -25.68 -4.64 -16.07
N LEU A 314 -24.60 -4.86 -15.33
CA LEU A 314 -23.83 -6.10 -15.28
C LEU A 314 -24.32 -6.89 -14.05
N VAL A 315 -24.64 -8.18 -14.22
CA VAL A 315 -25.13 -9.05 -13.14
C VAL A 315 -24.34 -10.35 -13.11
N VAL A 316 -23.92 -10.77 -11.91
CA VAL A 316 -23.33 -12.09 -11.66
C VAL A 316 -24.42 -13.02 -11.12
N GLY A 317 -24.74 -14.06 -11.87
CA GLY A 317 -25.72 -15.08 -11.52
C GLY A 317 -25.14 -16.27 -10.76
N ASP A 318 -26.01 -17.02 -10.08
CA ASP A 318 -25.66 -18.29 -9.42
C ASP A 318 -25.46 -19.44 -10.43
N ASP A 319 -25.76 -19.20 -11.70
CA ASP A 319 -25.55 -20.10 -12.83
C ASP A 319 -24.11 -20.04 -13.39
N GLY A 320 -23.26 -19.23 -12.77
CA GLY A 320 -21.88 -19.02 -13.15
C GLY A 320 -21.67 -17.92 -14.18
N ARG A 321 -22.73 -17.26 -14.67
CA ARG A 321 -22.59 -16.25 -15.74
C ARG A 321 -22.49 -14.84 -15.17
N ALA A 322 -21.62 -14.04 -15.77
CA ALA A 322 -21.72 -12.59 -15.69
C ALA A 322 -22.36 -12.08 -16.98
N GLU A 323 -23.43 -11.29 -16.87
CA GLU A 323 -24.27 -10.88 -17.98
C GLU A 323 -24.51 -9.38 -18.00
N LEU A 324 -24.45 -8.78 -19.19
CA LEU A 324 -25.02 -7.47 -19.42
C LEU A 324 -26.49 -7.62 -19.75
N ARG A 325 -27.34 -6.91 -19.02
CA ARG A 325 -28.80 -6.96 -19.18
C ARG A 325 -29.38 -5.62 -19.62
N ASP A 326 -30.33 -5.68 -20.53
CA ASP A 326 -31.10 -4.52 -20.98
C ASP A 326 -32.18 -4.09 -19.97
N VAL A 327 -32.91 -3.02 -20.31
CA VAL A 327 -34.06 -2.50 -19.54
C VAL A 327 -35.17 -3.53 -19.28
N ASP A 328 -35.33 -4.51 -20.18
CA ASP A 328 -36.33 -5.58 -20.07
C ASP A 328 -35.78 -6.80 -19.32
N GLY A 329 -34.52 -6.74 -18.86
CA GLY A 329 -33.81 -7.81 -18.17
C GLY A 329 -33.27 -8.90 -19.09
N ARG A 330 -33.29 -8.72 -20.41
CA ARG A 330 -32.73 -9.68 -21.37
C ARG A 330 -31.20 -9.59 -21.38
N SER A 331 -30.55 -10.74 -21.43
CA SER A 331 -29.09 -10.86 -21.58
C SER A 331 -28.70 -10.43 -23.01
N VAL A 332 -27.90 -9.37 -23.12
CA VAL A 332 -27.38 -8.86 -24.40
C VAL A 332 -25.92 -9.24 -24.63
N TRP A 333 -25.20 -9.58 -23.55
CA TRP A 333 -23.85 -10.11 -23.57
C TRP A 333 -23.63 -10.99 -22.32
N SER A 334 -22.73 -11.98 -22.41
CA SER A 334 -22.35 -12.83 -21.28
C SER A 334 -20.91 -13.32 -21.41
N THR A 335 -20.25 -13.66 -20.30
CA THR A 335 -18.87 -14.18 -20.22
C THR A 335 -18.62 -15.55 -20.88
N GLY A 336 -19.51 -16.00 -21.78
CA GLY A 336 -19.37 -17.23 -22.56
C GLY A 336 -19.82 -18.51 -21.82
N THR A 337 -19.97 -19.60 -22.56
CA THR A 337 -20.51 -20.88 -22.04
C THR A 337 -19.41 -21.76 -21.45
N HIS A 338 -18.90 -21.41 -20.27
CA HIS A 338 -18.31 -22.43 -19.42
C HIS A 338 -19.43 -23.34 -18.88
N THR A 339 -19.09 -24.58 -18.53
CA THR A 339 -20.04 -25.50 -17.89
C THR A 339 -20.61 -24.83 -16.65
N ALA A 340 -21.93 -24.81 -16.52
CA ALA A 340 -22.60 -24.25 -15.36
C ALA A 340 -22.06 -24.95 -14.10
N CYS A 341 -21.49 -24.16 -13.22
CA CYS A 341 -20.96 -24.61 -11.96
C CYS A 341 -21.97 -24.26 -10.88
N HIS A 342 -22.54 -25.27 -10.24
CA HIS A 342 -23.52 -25.09 -9.18
C HIS A 342 -22.97 -25.66 -7.89
N GLY A 343 -23.20 -24.94 -6.80
CA GLY A 343 -22.82 -25.38 -5.47
C GLY A 343 -23.84 -24.93 -4.44
N PRO A 344 -23.68 -25.41 -3.20
CA PRO A 344 -24.47 -24.91 -2.08
C PRO A 344 -24.20 -23.42 -1.88
N THR A 345 -25.18 -22.72 -1.31
CA THR A 345 -25.02 -21.34 -0.88
C THR A 345 -23.82 -21.21 0.06
N ALA A 346 -22.97 -20.22 -0.20
CA ALA A 346 -21.82 -19.88 0.61
C ALA A 346 -22.08 -18.56 1.33
N ASP A 347 -21.73 -18.49 2.62
CA ASP A 347 -21.72 -17.25 3.38
C ASP A 347 -20.50 -16.41 3.00
N ALA A 348 -20.62 -15.73 1.86
CA ALA A 348 -19.57 -14.87 1.32
C ALA A 348 -19.56 -13.49 2.01
N PRO A 349 -18.37 -12.91 2.25
CA PRO A 349 -18.28 -11.54 2.75
C PRO A 349 -18.89 -10.53 1.76
N ARG A 350 -19.54 -9.50 2.28
CA ARG A 350 -20.19 -8.44 1.50
C ARG A 350 -19.98 -7.08 2.16
N GLY A 351 -19.99 -6.03 1.35
CA GLY A 351 -19.80 -4.65 1.82
C GLY A 351 -18.43 -4.43 2.43
N ALA A 352 -18.41 -3.82 3.61
CA ALA A 352 -17.19 -3.42 4.32
C ALA A 352 -16.66 -4.48 5.30
N VAL A 353 -17.40 -5.56 5.56
CA VAL A 353 -17.21 -6.38 6.76
C VAL A 353 -16.96 -7.86 6.42
N LEU A 354 -15.96 -8.44 7.08
CA LEU A 354 -15.73 -9.88 7.16
C LEU A 354 -16.02 -10.35 8.59
N ARG A 355 -16.94 -11.29 8.74
CA ARG A 355 -17.41 -11.81 10.03
C ARG A 355 -16.72 -13.12 10.42
N ARG A 356 -16.84 -13.51 11.69
CA ARG A 356 -16.43 -14.85 12.15
C ARG A 356 -17.03 -15.95 11.27
N GLY A 357 -16.21 -16.95 10.96
CA GLY A 357 -16.58 -18.07 10.09
C GLY A 357 -16.39 -17.77 8.60
N GLN A 358 -16.27 -16.50 8.19
CA GLN A 358 -16.14 -16.11 6.79
C GLN A 358 -14.67 -16.06 6.33
N THR A 359 -14.50 -16.19 5.02
CA THR A 359 -13.21 -16.10 4.33
C THR A 359 -13.28 -15.06 3.22
N LEU A 360 -12.38 -14.09 3.25
CA LEU A 360 -12.10 -13.20 2.13
C LEU A 360 -11.11 -13.87 1.18
N GLY A 361 -11.62 -14.62 0.20
CA GLY A 361 -10.83 -15.24 -0.86
C GLY A 361 -11.39 -14.88 -2.23
N ARG A 362 -10.64 -14.13 -3.06
CA ARG A 362 -11.07 -13.59 -4.37
C ARG A 362 -12.27 -12.64 -4.33
N HIS A 363 -12.63 -12.18 -3.13
CA HIS A 363 -13.63 -11.15 -2.87
C HIS A 363 -12.93 -9.84 -2.52
N SER A 364 -13.72 -8.78 -2.38
CA SER A 364 -13.27 -7.49 -1.85
C SER A 364 -14.15 -7.05 -0.69
N LEU A 365 -13.56 -6.36 0.29
CA LEU A 365 -14.29 -5.50 1.21
C LEU A 365 -14.10 -4.05 0.80
N THR A 366 -15.14 -3.23 0.93
CA THR A 366 -15.11 -1.83 0.49
C THR A 366 -15.72 -0.95 1.56
N SER A 367 -15.04 0.15 1.90
CA SER A 367 -15.53 1.15 2.85
C SER A 367 -16.89 1.70 2.40
N PRO A 368 -17.74 2.18 3.33
CA PRO A 368 -19.08 2.68 2.98
C PRO A 368 -19.10 3.79 1.92
N ASP A 369 -18.07 4.62 1.87
CA ASP A 369 -17.87 5.71 0.90
C ASP A 369 -17.23 5.25 -0.42
N GLY A 370 -16.76 4.00 -0.50
CA GLY A 370 -16.08 3.43 -1.67
C GLY A 370 -14.61 3.83 -1.83
N SER A 371 -14.05 4.66 -0.94
CA SER A 371 -12.70 5.20 -1.08
C SER A 371 -11.59 4.20 -0.78
N THR A 372 -11.89 3.20 0.06
CA THR A 372 -10.91 2.25 0.58
C THR A 372 -11.38 0.83 0.32
N VAL A 373 -10.49 0.01 -0.26
CA VAL A 373 -10.83 -1.34 -0.71
C VAL A 373 -9.78 -2.33 -0.22
N LEU A 374 -10.20 -3.34 0.54
CA LEU A 374 -9.37 -4.51 0.80
C LEU A 374 -9.67 -5.55 -0.27
N GLY A 375 -8.74 -5.75 -1.20
CA GLY A 375 -8.94 -6.61 -2.37
C GLY A 375 -7.66 -7.30 -2.80
N HIS A 376 -7.79 -8.23 -3.75
CA HIS A 376 -6.66 -8.96 -4.30
C HIS A 376 -5.88 -8.10 -5.30
N TRP A 377 -4.57 -7.99 -5.11
CA TRP A 377 -3.67 -7.52 -6.16
C TRP A 377 -3.47 -8.60 -7.21
N ASP A 378 -3.18 -9.81 -6.74
CA ASP A 378 -3.10 -11.05 -7.48
C ASP A 378 -3.62 -12.20 -6.58
N GLU A 379 -3.57 -13.43 -7.06
CA GLU A 379 -4.01 -14.61 -6.29
C GLU A 379 -3.29 -14.76 -4.94
N ARG A 380 -2.07 -14.23 -4.79
CA ARG A 380 -1.19 -14.47 -3.63
C ARG A 380 -1.03 -13.25 -2.74
N ARG A 381 -1.61 -12.10 -3.10
CA ARG A 381 -1.41 -10.84 -2.39
C ARG A 381 -2.73 -10.11 -2.20
N LEU A 382 -3.03 -9.86 -0.94
CA LEU A 382 -4.13 -9.00 -0.51
C LEU A 382 -3.57 -7.61 -0.20
N VAL A 383 -4.25 -6.57 -0.66
CA VAL A 383 -3.83 -5.18 -0.49
C VAL A 383 -5.03 -4.34 -0.04
N LEU A 384 -4.78 -3.44 0.91
CA LEU A 384 -5.67 -2.35 1.26
C LEU A 384 -5.32 -1.14 0.39
N PHE A 385 -6.19 -0.85 -0.56
CA PHE A 385 -6.06 0.26 -1.50
C PHE A 385 -6.76 1.49 -0.95
N GLY A 386 -6.05 2.62 -0.91
CA GLY A 386 -6.65 3.94 -0.70
C GLY A 386 -7.26 4.51 -1.99
N ALA A 387 -7.93 5.67 -1.88
CA ALA A 387 -8.66 6.31 -2.97
C ALA A 387 -7.79 6.63 -4.19
N ASP A 388 -6.52 6.94 -3.95
CA ASP A 388 -5.50 7.26 -4.96
C ASP A 388 -4.69 6.04 -5.43
N GLN A 389 -5.12 4.82 -5.07
CA GLN A 389 -4.40 3.55 -5.29
C GLN A 389 -3.11 3.40 -4.48
N THR A 390 -2.91 4.22 -3.44
CA THR A 390 -1.85 3.93 -2.47
C THR A 390 -2.14 2.59 -1.79
N TRP A 391 -1.07 1.86 -1.53
CA TRP A 391 -1.13 0.66 -0.73
C TRP A 391 -0.98 1.09 0.72
N LEU A 392 -2.08 1.06 1.45
CA LEU A 392 -2.11 1.42 2.87
C LEU A 392 -1.61 0.25 3.73
N TRP A 393 -1.92 -0.97 3.31
CA TRP A 393 -1.48 -2.20 3.95
C TRP A 393 -1.48 -3.36 2.94
N TYR A 394 -0.72 -4.43 3.19
CA TYR A 394 -0.78 -5.65 2.39
C TYR A 394 -0.43 -6.90 3.20
N ALA A 395 -0.94 -8.05 2.75
CA ALA A 395 -0.58 -9.36 3.26
C ALA A 395 -0.29 -10.34 2.11
N HIS A 396 0.75 -11.16 2.30
CA HIS A 396 1.01 -12.29 1.43
C HIS A 396 0.22 -13.51 1.90
N LEU A 397 -0.56 -14.10 1.01
CA LEU A 397 -1.49 -15.20 1.30
C LEU A 397 -0.85 -16.60 1.13
N GLY A 398 0.45 -16.66 0.78
CA GLY A 398 1.19 -17.91 0.64
C GLY A 398 0.91 -18.67 -0.66
N GLU A 399 1.23 -19.96 -0.68
CA GLU A 399 1.09 -20.86 -1.85
C GLU A 399 -0.05 -21.88 -1.69
N ALA A 400 -0.94 -21.68 -0.72
CA ALA A 400 -2.11 -22.54 -0.55
C ALA A 400 -2.94 -22.59 -1.84
N ALA A 401 -3.59 -23.73 -2.09
CA ALA A 401 -4.48 -23.88 -3.25
C ALA A 401 -5.68 -22.90 -3.20
N GLU A 402 -6.07 -22.46 -2.01
CA GLU A 402 -7.11 -21.48 -1.76
C GLU A 402 -6.58 -20.37 -0.84
N PRO A 403 -5.79 -19.43 -1.38
CA PRO A 403 -5.27 -18.32 -0.61
C PRO A 403 -6.42 -17.38 -0.23
N GLY A 404 -6.48 -17.02 1.05
CA GLY A 404 -7.53 -16.15 1.56
C GLY A 404 -7.30 -15.75 3.01
N LEU A 405 -7.97 -14.68 3.42
CA LEU A 405 -7.95 -14.19 4.78
C LEU A 405 -9.22 -14.64 5.51
N ARG A 406 -9.09 -15.40 6.59
CA ARG A 406 -10.22 -15.95 7.35
C ARG A 406 -10.28 -15.34 8.74
N LEU A 407 -11.45 -14.84 9.11
CA LEU A 407 -11.76 -14.58 10.52
C LEU A 407 -12.40 -15.84 11.09
N ALA A 408 -11.65 -16.62 11.86
CA ALA A 408 -12.12 -17.90 12.36
C ALA A 408 -13.17 -17.74 13.46
N GLU A 409 -13.88 -18.82 13.79
CA GLU A 409 -14.91 -18.83 14.85
C GLU A 409 -14.36 -18.49 16.24
N ASP A 410 -13.08 -18.73 16.47
CA ASP A 410 -12.37 -18.33 17.70
C ASP A 410 -12.03 -16.83 17.75
N GLY A 411 -12.41 -16.07 16.72
CA GLY A 411 -12.20 -14.63 16.62
C GLY A 411 -10.80 -14.22 16.18
N MET A 412 -9.94 -15.16 15.81
CA MET A 412 -8.58 -14.86 15.36
C MET A 412 -8.51 -14.77 13.83
N LEU A 413 -7.88 -13.72 13.34
CA LEU A 413 -7.69 -13.44 11.91
C LEU A 413 -6.45 -14.18 11.38
N ARG A 414 -6.62 -15.03 10.37
CA ARG A 414 -5.55 -15.90 9.84
C ARG A 414 -5.50 -15.91 8.33
N VAL A 415 -4.29 -16.11 7.79
CA VAL A 415 -4.09 -16.47 6.39
C VAL A 415 -4.35 -17.98 6.24
N LEU A 416 -5.16 -18.38 5.26
CA LEU A 416 -5.49 -19.78 5.02
C LEU A 416 -4.31 -20.59 4.50
N GLY A 417 -4.16 -21.82 5.02
CA GLY A 417 -3.09 -22.73 4.62
C GLY A 417 -1.69 -22.28 5.04
N ASP A 418 -1.63 -21.38 6.01
CA ASP A 418 -0.41 -20.80 6.54
C ASP A 418 -0.26 -21.15 8.02
N GLU A 419 0.94 -21.59 8.42
CA GLU A 419 1.28 -21.99 9.79
C GLU A 419 1.76 -20.79 10.64
N ARG A 420 1.83 -19.59 10.06
CA ARG A 420 2.19 -18.38 10.79
C ARG A 420 1.16 -18.05 11.89
N PRO A 421 1.57 -17.34 12.95
CA PRO A 421 0.65 -16.84 13.95
C PRO A 421 -0.50 -16.01 13.34
N PRO A 422 -1.67 -15.96 14.00
CA PRO A 422 -2.75 -15.07 13.59
C PRO A 422 -2.27 -13.62 13.45
N LEU A 423 -2.83 -12.90 12.48
CA LEU A 423 -2.53 -11.49 12.26
C LEU A 423 -3.06 -10.62 13.40
N GLY A 424 -4.19 -10.99 13.99
CA GLY A 424 -4.82 -10.28 15.09
C GLY A 424 -6.03 -11.02 15.68
N GLY A 425 -6.59 -10.48 16.75
CA GLY A 425 -7.74 -11.03 17.48
C GLY A 425 -7.44 -11.28 18.97
N PRO A 426 -8.41 -11.76 19.75
CA PRO A 426 -9.75 -12.18 19.33
C PRO A 426 -10.71 -10.99 19.09
N ALA A 427 -11.52 -11.10 18.03
CA ALA A 427 -12.47 -10.08 17.56
C ALA A 427 -13.69 -10.71 16.87
N ASP A 428 -14.73 -9.92 16.60
CA ASP A 428 -16.00 -10.38 16.02
C ASP A 428 -16.11 -10.03 14.52
N GLU A 429 -15.50 -8.93 14.10
CA GLU A 429 -15.49 -8.51 12.70
C GLU A 429 -14.19 -7.79 12.28
N LEU A 430 -13.78 -8.01 11.04
CA LEU A 430 -12.82 -7.18 10.33
C LEU A 430 -13.61 -6.20 9.46
N ARG A 431 -13.35 -4.91 9.58
CA ARG A 431 -14.08 -3.84 8.91
C ARG A 431 -13.13 -2.91 8.17
N VAL A 432 -13.44 -2.66 6.90
CA VAL A 432 -12.78 -1.62 6.09
C VAL A 432 -13.47 -0.29 6.32
N GLU A 433 -12.71 0.71 6.71
CA GLU A 433 -13.17 2.09 6.95
C GLU A 433 -12.47 3.04 5.97
N GLU A 434 -12.86 4.31 5.98
CA GLU A 434 -12.17 5.33 5.19
C GLU A 434 -10.70 5.42 5.65
N GLY A 435 -9.77 5.12 4.74
CA GLY A 435 -8.33 5.23 4.97
C GLY A 435 -7.70 4.09 5.77
N GLY A 436 -8.43 3.02 6.12
CA GLY A 436 -7.88 1.96 6.97
C GLY A 436 -8.70 0.67 7.03
N VAL A 437 -8.15 -0.32 7.71
CA VAL A 437 -8.82 -1.57 8.06
C VAL A 437 -8.61 -1.87 9.53
N ILE A 438 -9.70 -2.22 10.21
CA ILE A 438 -9.70 -2.53 11.64
C ILE A 438 -10.26 -3.92 11.90
N LEU A 439 -9.80 -4.52 12.99
CA LEU A 439 -10.37 -5.72 13.57
C LEU A 439 -10.95 -5.34 14.93
N CYS A 440 -12.25 -5.55 15.12
CA CYS A 440 -12.96 -5.08 16.30
C CYS A 440 -13.92 -6.12 16.89
N ARG A 441 -14.16 -5.96 18.19
CA ARG A 441 -15.14 -6.74 18.96
C ARG A 441 -16.53 -6.14 18.80
N ALA A 442 -17.55 -6.92 19.17
CA ALA A 442 -18.95 -6.52 19.09
C ALA A 442 -19.29 -5.27 19.94
N ASP A 443 -18.49 -4.97 20.96
CA ASP A 443 -18.60 -3.76 21.79
C ASP A 443 -17.95 -2.51 21.16
N GLY A 444 -17.33 -2.65 19.97
CA GLY A 444 -16.63 -1.58 19.27
C GLY A 444 -15.14 -1.48 19.59
N THR A 445 -14.61 -2.29 20.52
CA THR A 445 -13.18 -2.29 20.87
C THR A 445 -12.34 -2.71 19.67
N ILE A 446 -11.40 -1.86 19.26
CA ILE A 446 -10.46 -2.15 18.17
C ILE A 446 -9.23 -2.83 18.76
N VAL A 447 -8.91 -4.03 18.27
CA VAL A 447 -7.78 -4.84 18.77
C VAL A 447 -6.63 -4.93 17.78
N TRP A 448 -6.86 -4.55 16.52
CA TRP A 448 -5.85 -4.52 15.46
C TRP A 448 -6.25 -3.54 14.37
N ARG A 449 -5.28 -2.84 13.79
CA ARG A 449 -5.46 -1.81 12.76
C ARG A 449 -4.27 -1.82 11.80
N ASP A 450 -4.55 -1.84 10.50
CA ASP A 450 -3.57 -1.62 9.43
C ASP A 450 -2.28 -2.45 9.53
N GLY A 451 -2.37 -3.70 10.01
CA GLY A 451 -1.19 -4.57 10.18
C GLY A 451 -0.72 -4.73 11.60
N GLU A 452 -1.06 -3.80 12.48
CA GLU A 452 -0.50 -3.71 13.82
C GLU A 452 -1.56 -4.02 14.88
N PRO A 453 -1.21 -4.76 15.95
CA PRO A 453 -2.09 -4.89 17.10
C PRO A 453 -2.30 -3.49 17.68
N VAL A 454 -3.57 -3.13 17.88
CA VAL A 454 -3.89 -1.97 18.69
C VAL A 454 -3.71 -2.44 20.11
N ALA A 455 -2.80 -1.79 20.85
CA ALA A 455 -2.71 -2.01 22.27
C ALA A 455 -4.13 -1.82 22.82
N GLU A 456 -4.72 -2.89 23.36
CA GLU A 456 -5.92 -2.71 24.18
C GLU A 456 -5.58 -1.58 25.15
N PRO A 457 -6.45 -0.56 25.34
CA PRO A 457 -6.37 0.18 26.58
C PRO A 457 -6.50 -0.90 27.63
N ALA A 458 -5.38 -1.25 28.26
CA ALA A 458 -5.34 -2.40 29.14
C ALA A 458 -6.52 -2.22 30.09
N ALA A 459 -7.33 -3.26 30.26
CA ALA A 459 -7.91 -3.45 31.58
C ALA A 459 -6.69 -3.43 32.50
N ALA A 460 -6.41 -2.28 33.11
CA ALA A 460 -5.11 -2.00 33.71
C ALA A 460 -4.96 -2.88 34.96
N THR A 461 -4.55 -4.12 34.78
CA THR A 461 -3.83 -4.84 35.82
C THR A 461 -2.44 -4.23 35.84
N ASN A 462 -2.31 -3.19 36.65
CA ASN A 462 -1.05 -2.49 36.87
C ASN A 462 0.01 -3.48 37.37
N PRO A 463 1.22 -3.50 36.77
CA PRO A 463 2.39 -3.98 37.50
C PRO A 463 2.57 -3.09 38.74
N PRO A 464 2.97 -3.65 39.89
CA PRO A 464 3.07 -2.89 41.13
C PRO A 464 4.06 -1.71 40.98
N ALA A 465 3.77 -0.61 41.67
CA ALA A 465 4.60 0.59 41.71
C ALA A 465 6.06 0.24 41.98
N ARG A 466 7.00 0.84 41.21
CA ARG A 466 8.40 0.86 41.61
C ARG A 466 8.46 1.61 42.94
N GLY A 467 8.81 0.91 44.02
CA GLY A 467 8.85 1.45 45.38
C GLY A 467 9.87 2.58 45.56
N GLY A 468 9.50 3.78 45.11
CA GLY A 468 10.15 5.04 45.43
C GLY A 468 9.09 5.99 45.96
N ILE A 469 9.13 6.29 47.26
CA ILE A 469 8.28 7.30 47.89
C ILE A 469 8.69 8.66 47.28
N VAL A 470 7.74 9.39 46.69
CA VAL A 470 7.93 10.79 46.29
C VAL A 470 8.32 11.58 47.53
N LYS A 471 9.48 12.25 47.51
CA LYS A 471 10.05 12.93 48.68
C LYS A 471 9.71 14.42 48.77
N SER A 472 9.33 15.03 47.66
CA SER A 472 9.01 16.47 47.54
C SER A 472 8.13 16.66 46.31
N LEU A 473 7.19 17.61 46.36
CA LEU A 473 6.44 18.06 45.17
C LEU A 473 7.21 19.17 44.43
N PRO A 474 6.83 19.54 43.20
CA PRO A 474 7.41 20.67 42.48
C PRO A 474 7.19 21.98 43.24
N ASP A 475 8.22 22.81 43.30
CA ASP A 475 8.18 24.14 43.92
C ASP A 475 7.85 25.18 42.84
N THR A 476 6.60 25.65 42.82
CA THR A 476 6.03 26.56 41.83
C THR A 476 5.11 27.59 42.49
N ASP A 477 5.02 28.79 41.92
CA ASP A 477 4.12 29.86 42.41
C ASP A 477 2.62 29.56 42.13
N GLU A 478 2.32 28.64 41.21
CA GLU A 478 0.97 28.20 40.81
C GLU A 478 0.45 27.06 41.72
N THR A 479 -0.87 26.96 41.90
CA THR A 479 -1.50 25.88 42.68
C THR A 479 -1.30 24.52 42.00
N LEU A 480 -0.68 23.55 42.68
CA LEU A 480 -0.40 22.24 42.06
C LEU A 480 -1.69 21.44 41.77
N LEU A 481 -1.84 20.99 40.53
CA LEU A 481 -2.85 20.01 40.09
C LEU A 481 -2.19 18.65 39.85
N ILE A 482 -2.23 17.79 40.87
CA ILE A 482 -1.50 16.53 40.94
C ILE A 482 -2.35 15.38 40.39
N ARG A 483 -1.89 14.76 39.30
CA ARG A 483 -2.51 13.57 38.76
C ARG A 483 -2.07 12.33 39.54
N THR A 484 -3.02 11.62 40.16
CA THR A 484 -2.74 10.35 40.86
C THR A 484 -3.32 9.14 40.13
N ASP A 485 -4.35 9.34 39.30
CA ASP A 485 -4.88 8.29 38.43
C ASP A 485 -4.41 8.45 36.97
N PHE A 486 -3.71 7.43 36.49
CA PHE A 486 -3.18 7.37 35.12
C PHE A 486 -3.97 6.39 34.25
N SER A 487 -5.15 5.95 34.70
CA SER A 487 -5.96 4.95 34.00
C SER A 487 -6.49 5.41 32.65
N ASP A 488 -6.76 6.72 32.49
CA ASP A 488 -7.31 7.29 31.26
C ASP A 488 -6.60 8.62 30.88
N PRO A 489 -5.68 8.59 29.89
CA PRO A 489 -5.05 9.79 29.37
C PRO A 489 -6.01 10.76 28.67
N THR A 490 -7.12 10.26 28.12
CA THR A 490 -8.11 11.09 27.43
C THR A 490 -8.96 11.86 28.44
N ALA A 491 -9.39 11.19 29.51
CA ALA A 491 -10.09 11.84 30.62
C ALA A 491 -9.22 12.92 31.28
N TRP A 492 -7.91 12.67 31.44
CA TRP A 492 -6.97 13.67 31.92
C TRP A 492 -6.89 14.90 31.01
N GLN A 493 -6.79 14.72 29.70
CA GLN A 493 -6.78 15.85 28.76
C GLN A 493 -8.12 16.61 28.75
N ALA A 494 -9.25 15.91 28.90
CA ALA A 494 -10.57 16.53 29.03
C ALA A 494 -10.68 17.35 30.32
N LEU A 495 -10.16 16.83 31.44
CA LEU A 495 -10.09 17.54 32.71
C LEU A 495 -9.23 18.80 32.59
N LEU A 496 -8.02 18.70 32.03
CA LEU A 496 -7.14 19.84 31.80
C LEU A 496 -7.82 20.90 30.92
N THR A 497 -8.50 20.48 29.85
CA THR A 497 -9.26 21.40 28.99
C THR A 497 -10.36 22.10 29.79
N THR A 498 -11.04 21.38 30.68
CA THR A 498 -12.13 21.94 31.49
C THR A 498 -11.63 22.98 32.48
N VAL A 499 -10.57 22.68 33.24
CA VAL A 499 -10.01 23.62 34.24
C VAL A 499 -9.27 24.81 33.62
N THR A 500 -8.79 24.67 32.38
CA THR A 500 -8.13 25.76 31.62
C THR A 500 -9.10 26.57 30.74
N THR A 501 -10.39 26.22 30.73
CA THR A 501 -11.43 27.00 30.02
C THR A 501 -12.00 28.06 30.97
N PRO A 502 -11.93 29.37 30.62
CA PRO A 502 -12.49 30.43 31.47
C PRO A 502 -14.00 30.28 31.67
N SER A 503 -14.49 30.66 32.85
CA SER A 503 -15.92 30.74 33.15
C SER A 503 -16.62 31.78 32.27
N GLN A 504 -17.96 31.84 32.30
CA GLN A 504 -18.73 32.83 31.53
C GLN A 504 -18.32 34.28 31.83
N ASP A 505 -17.88 34.54 33.05
CA ASP A 505 -17.42 35.85 33.51
C ASP A 505 -15.90 36.06 33.36
N GLY A 506 -15.21 35.10 32.74
CA GLY A 506 -13.78 35.19 32.41
C GLY A 506 -12.83 34.77 33.54
N PHE A 507 -13.32 34.10 34.58
CA PHE A 507 -12.48 33.61 35.68
C PHE A 507 -11.82 32.28 35.34
N LEU A 508 -10.63 32.04 35.89
CA LEU A 508 -9.82 30.84 35.67
C LEU A 508 -8.97 30.54 36.90
N ALA A 509 -8.84 29.26 37.25
CA ALA A 509 -7.95 28.78 38.30
C ALA A 509 -6.49 28.86 37.84
N ASP A 510 -5.60 29.33 38.70
CA ASP A 510 -4.16 29.38 38.42
C ASP A 510 -3.47 28.10 38.89
N VAL A 511 -3.38 27.11 37.99
CA VAL A 511 -2.94 25.75 38.34
C VAL A 511 -1.76 25.23 37.51
N HIS A 512 -0.87 24.50 38.18
CA HIS A 512 0.27 23.80 37.58
C HIS A 512 0.01 22.29 37.44
N PRO A 513 -0.17 21.74 36.23
CA PRO A 513 -0.40 20.31 36.05
C PRO A 513 0.86 19.47 36.35
N VAL A 514 0.76 18.54 37.30
CA VAL A 514 1.79 17.54 37.60
C VAL A 514 1.37 16.17 37.03
N ASP A 515 1.88 15.86 35.83
CA ASP A 515 1.60 14.63 35.07
C ASP A 515 2.86 13.73 34.99
N ASP A 516 3.30 13.22 36.13
CA ASP A 516 4.44 12.30 36.23
C ASP A 516 4.00 11.00 36.92
N LEU A 517 4.34 9.86 36.30
CA LEU A 517 4.03 8.51 36.80
C LEU A 517 4.57 8.23 38.21
N ALA A 518 5.52 9.03 38.71
CA ALA A 518 5.98 8.98 40.09
C ALA A 518 4.87 9.28 41.13
N TYR A 519 3.86 10.08 40.78
CA TYR A 519 2.76 10.49 41.66
C TYR A 519 1.55 9.55 41.61
N ARG A 520 1.67 8.45 40.87
CA ARG A 520 0.60 7.46 40.70
C ARG A 520 0.21 6.81 42.03
N ASP A 521 -1.11 6.64 42.22
CA ASP A 521 -1.71 5.95 43.37
C ASP A 521 -1.30 6.53 44.74
N LEU A 522 -0.76 7.77 44.77
CA LEU A 522 -0.44 8.44 46.03
C LEU A 522 -1.73 8.70 46.80
N THR A 523 -1.72 8.34 48.08
CA THR A 523 -2.81 8.70 49.00
C THR A 523 -2.70 10.16 49.40
N THR A 524 -3.80 10.74 49.88
CA THR A 524 -3.84 12.10 50.42
C THR A 524 -2.73 12.31 51.45
N GLU A 525 -2.51 11.36 52.36
CA GLU A 525 -1.47 11.45 53.39
C GLU A 525 -0.05 11.48 52.81
N GLN A 526 0.19 10.77 51.70
CA GLN A 526 1.49 10.77 51.04
C GLN A 526 1.75 12.07 50.29
N ILE A 527 0.72 12.67 49.70
CA ILE A 527 0.79 13.98 49.04
C ILE A 527 1.08 15.06 50.09
N LEU A 528 0.35 15.06 51.20
CA LEU A 528 0.55 15.99 52.31
C LEU A 528 1.95 15.85 52.92
N ALA A 529 2.45 14.63 53.10
CA ALA A 529 3.81 14.39 53.58
C ALA A 529 4.90 14.91 52.62
N ALA A 530 4.65 14.90 51.30
CA ALA A 530 5.56 15.42 50.29
C ALA A 530 5.45 16.95 50.13
N ALA A 531 4.38 17.57 50.63
CA ALA A 531 4.12 19.00 50.55
C ALA A 531 4.82 19.83 51.63
N GLY A 532 5.38 19.20 52.67
CA GLY A 532 5.71 19.85 53.94
C GLY A 532 6.72 21.02 53.97
N GLU A 533 7.37 21.36 52.85
CA GLU A 533 8.23 22.58 52.74
C GLU A 533 7.72 23.57 51.67
N LEU A 534 6.55 23.33 51.06
CA LEU A 534 6.00 24.20 50.02
C LEU A 534 5.29 25.41 50.63
N ASP A 535 5.51 26.57 50.03
CA ASP A 535 4.82 27.83 50.35
C ASP A 535 3.51 27.92 49.56
N THR A 536 2.58 27.01 49.83
CA THR A 536 1.25 26.99 49.19
C THR A 536 0.16 26.61 50.19
N ASP A 537 -0.99 27.26 50.10
CA ASP A 537 -2.14 27.01 50.99
C ASP A 537 -3.08 25.93 50.44
N LEU A 538 -2.94 25.57 49.15
CA LEU A 538 -3.90 24.74 48.43
C LEU A 538 -3.20 23.74 47.51
N LEU A 539 -3.64 22.48 47.57
CA LEU A 539 -3.26 21.43 46.60
C LEU A 539 -4.51 20.83 45.97
N ILE A 540 -4.46 20.59 44.67
CA ILE A 540 -5.55 19.95 43.94
C ILE A 540 -5.12 18.58 43.46
N VAL A 541 -5.94 17.55 43.73
CA VAL A 541 -5.66 16.17 43.35
C VAL A 541 -6.69 15.68 42.35
N ALA A 542 -6.20 15.27 41.18
CA ALA A 542 -6.95 14.56 40.14
C ALA A 542 -6.79 13.04 40.33
N ASP A 543 -7.63 12.50 41.21
CA ASP A 543 -7.70 11.06 41.47
C ASP A 543 -8.69 10.35 40.53
N LYS A 544 -8.89 9.05 40.77
CA LYS A 544 -9.82 8.23 39.98
C LYS A 544 -11.24 8.80 39.93
N THR A 545 -11.71 9.41 41.00
CA THR A 545 -13.07 9.99 41.04
C THR A 545 -13.16 11.18 40.09
N ALA A 546 -12.15 12.05 40.09
CA ALA A 546 -12.08 13.21 39.20
C ALA A 546 -12.05 12.82 37.70
N LEU A 547 -11.41 11.69 37.36
CA LEU A 547 -11.29 11.23 35.97
C LEU A 547 -12.44 10.35 35.48
N THR A 548 -13.32 9.86 36.37
CA THR A 548 -14.39 8.92 36.00
C THR A 548 -15.80 9.46 36.20
N ALA A 549 -16.00 10.41 37.11
CA ALA A 549 -17.32 10.98 37.35
C ALA A 549 -17.64 12.10 36.33
N PRO A 550 -18.91 12.24 35.87
CA PRO A 550 -19.29 13.18 34.81
C PRO A 550 -18.95 14.66 35.08
N GLU A 551 -18.99 15.09 36.35
CA GLU A 551 -18.71 16.48 36.76
C GLU A 551 -17.23 16.73 37.11
N MET A 552 -16.37 15.71 36.95
CA MET A 552 -14.94 15.76 37.23
C MET A 552 -14.59 16.37 38.60
N PRO A 553 -15.11 15.82 39.72
CA PRO A 553 -14.92 16.39 41.05
C PRO A 553 -13.47 16.20 41.53
N LEU A 554 -12.68 17.26 41.46
CA LEU A 554 -11.31 17.36 41.94
C LEU A 554 -11.29 17.43 43.47
N LEU A 555 -10.27 16.81 44.09
CA LEU A 555 -10.08 16.89 45.54
C LEU A 555 -9.20 18.09 45.86
N ALA A 556 -9.77 19.11 46.50
CA ALA A 556 -9.05 20.25 47.02
C ALA A 556 -8.61 19.96 48.46
N LEU A 557 -7.33 20.20 48.75
CA LEU A 557 -6.70 19.99 50.05
C LEU A 557 -6.15 21.34 50.53
N LEU A 558 -6.72 21.86 51.61
CA LEU A 558 -6.20 23.06 52.28
C LEU A 558 -5.07 22.66 53.23
N LEU A 559 -3.91 23.28 53.06
CA LEU A 559 -2.77 23.17 53.96
C LEU A 559 -2.92 24.26 55.04
N ILE A 560 -3.00 23.85 56.31
CA ILE A 560 -3.16 24.78 57.43
C ILE A 560 -1.77 25.00 58.05
N ASP A 561 -1.30 26.25 58.13
CA ASP A 561 -0.03 26.59 58.79
C ASP A 561 -0.09 26.21 60.29
N GLU A 562 0.96 25.56 60.79
CA GLU A 562 1.12 25.22 62.21
C GLU A 562 1.14 26.48 63.12
N ASN A 563 1.30 27.68 62.56
CA ASN A 563 1.33 28.95 63.28
C ASN A 563 -0.04 29.61 63.50
N ASP A 564 -1.13 29.12 62.91
CA ASP A 564 -2.46 29.68 63.17
C ASP A 564 -2.98 29.20 64.53
N GLU A 565 -3.22 30.15 65.44
CA GLU A 565 -3.59 29.92 66.83
C GLU A 565 -4.95 29.19 66.95
N CYS A 566 -4.96 27.86 66.87
CA CYS A 566 -6.14 27.06 67.19
C CYS A 566 -6.54 27.26 68.66
N ARG A 567 -7.80 27.65 68.89
CA ARG A 567 -8.39 27.80 70.23
C ARG A 567 -8.38 26.45 70.97
N GLU A 568 -8.01 26.46 72.25
CA GLU A 568 -7.98 25.26 73.10
C GLU A 568 -9.33 24.50 73.12
N GLY A 569 -9.37 23.28 72.57
CA GLY A 569 -10.46 22.33 72.82
C GLY A 569 -10.98 21.51 71.63
N GLU A 570 -10.57 21.80 70.40
CA GLU A 570 -11.02 21.07 69.20
C GLU A 570 -9.97 20.05 68.73
N ALA A 571 -10.43 18.90 68.22
CA ALA A 571 -9.54 17.90 67.64
C ALA A 571 -8.88 18.51 66.40
N ARG A 572 -7.54 18.51 66.34
CA ARG A 572 -6.77 19.02 65.20
C ARG A 572 -7.19 18.29 63.92
N GLN A 573 -7.94 18.94 63.03
CA GLN A 573 -7.94 18.56 61.62
C GLN A 573 -6.67 19.18 61.03
N GLU A 574 -5.71 18.35 60.65
CA GLU A 574 -4.40 18.77 60.14
C GLU A 574 -4.48 19.34 58.70
N HIS A 575 -5.65 19.25 58.05
CA HIS A 575 -5.94 19.77 56.71
C HIS A 575 -7.45 19.82 56.47
N GLY A 576 -7.90 20.77 55.64
CA GLY A 576 -9.25 20.78 55.08
C GLY A 576 -9.32 19.96 53.80
N GLN A 577 -10.41 19.23 53.55
CA GLN A 577 -10.60 18.52 52.27
C GLN A 577 -12.03 18.63 51.78
N LEU A 578 -12.19 18.99 50.51
CA LEU A 578 -13.50 19.00 49.86
C LEU A 578 -13.38 18.67 48.37
N ARG A 579 -14.47 18.21 47.76
CA ARG A 579 -14.52 17.97 46.32
C ARG A 579 -15.09 19.19 45.61
N VAL A 580 -14.47 19.59 44.50
CA VAL A 580 -14.92 20.71 43.65
C VAL A 580 -15.11 20.21 42.23
N ILE A 581 -16.24 20.48 41.59
CA ILE A 581 -16.39 20.16 40.16
C ILE A 581 -15.40 20.97 39.32
N ALA A 582 -14.86 20.39 38.26
CA ALA A 582 -13.78 21.02 37.49
C ALA A 582 -14.14 22.43 36.96
N THR A 583 -15.41 22.69 36.64
CA THR A 583 -15.88 24.00 36.14
C THR A 583 -15.94 25.09 37.21
N GLU A 584 -15.94 24.73 38.49
CA GLU A 584 -16.02 25.65 39.64
C GLU A 584 -14.72 25.71 40.44
N LEU A 585 -13.65 25.06 39.96
CA LEU A 585 -12.34 25.05 40.64
C LEU A 585 -11.79 26.46 40.84
N TRP A 586 -11.96 27.33 39.84
CA TRP A 586 -11.55 28.74 39.91
C TRP A 586 -12.19 29.47 41.10
N SER A 587 -13.41 29.11 41.50
CA SER A 587 -14.08 29.79 42.61
C SER A 587 -13.36 29.48 43.93
N VAL A 588 -12.89 28.25 44.11
CA VAL A 588 -12.14 27.87 45.32
C VAL A 588 -10.70 28.38 45.26
N GLU A 589 -9.99 28.09 44.16
CA GLU A 589 -8.58 28.44 44.01
C GLU A 589 -8.36 29.96 44.13
N ASN A 590 -9.05 30.77 43.33
CA ASN A 590 -8.85 32.21 43.35
C ASN A 590 -9.23 32.84 44.69
N ASN A 591 -10.23 32.33 45.41
CA ASN A 591 -10.65 32.94 46.68
C ASN A 591 -9.78 32.52 47.86
N ILE A 592 -9.30 31.27 47.89
CA ILE A 592 -8.38 30.80 48.93
C ILE A 592 -6.99 31.43 48.72
N SER A 593 -6.44 31.37 47.50
CA SER A 593 -5.12 31.95 47.17
C SER A 593 -5.06 33.48 47.35
N LEU A 594 -6.20 34.18 47.26
CA LEU A 594 -6.29 35.64 47.49
C LEU A 594 -6.82 36.01 48.89
N ALA A 595 -7.12 35.03 49.75
CA ALA A 595 -7.73 35.22 51.06
C ALA A 595 -9.02 36.08 51.04
N ASN A 596 -9.87 35.86 50.03
CA ASN A 596 -11.15 36.56 49.85
C ASN A 596 -12.31 35.91 50.63
N MET A 597 -12.24 34.60 50.89
CA MET A 597 -13.27 33.82 51.58
C MET A 597 -12.63 32.72 52.45
N ASP A 598 -13.34 32.31 53.49
CA ASP A 598 -12.86 31.27 54.40
C ASP A 598 -13.21 29.88 53.87
N TRP A 599 -12.41 28.87 54.21
CA TRP A 599 -12.64 27.49 53.76
C TRP A 599 -14.02 26.93 54.17
N GLU A 600 -14.51 27.32 55.36
CA GLU A 600 -15.82 26.91 55.88
C GLU A 600 -16.98 27.36 54.98
N ASP A 601 -16.85 28.48 54.25
CA ASP A 601 -17.89 28.94 53.33
C ASP A 601 -18.10 27.94 52.19
N PHE A 602 -17.02 27.34 51.69
CA PHE A 602 -17.06 26.33 50.64
C PHE A 602 -17.57 24.99 51.15
N GLU A 603 -17.14 24.56 52.35
CA GLU A 603 -17.63 23.32 52.97
C GLU A 603 -19.14 23.36 53.21
N ASN A 604 -19.65 24.48 53.72
CA ASN A 604 -21.07 24.71 53.98
C ASN A 604 -21.92 24.78 52.70
N ALA A 605 -21.31 25.14 51.56
CA ALA A 605 -21.96 25.20 50.26
C ALA A 605 -21.94 23.88 49.48
N THR A 606 -21.36 22.80 50.04
CA THR A 606 -21.31 21.51 49.35
C THR A 606 -22.68 20.82 49.32
N ASP A 607 -22.99 20.16 48.20
CA ASP A 607 -24.10 19.21 48.09
C ASP A 607 -23.55 17.79 47.89
N ASN A 608 -23.88 16.90 48.83
CA ASN A 608 -23.33 15.55 48.95
C ASN A 608 -21.78 15.54 49.02
N GLY A 609 -21.20 16.53 49.69
CA GLY A 609 -19.75 16.66 49.86
C GLY A 609 -18.99 17.13 48.62
N VAL A 610 -19.70 17.64 47.60
CA VAL A 610 -19.13 18.23 46.38
C VAL A 610 -19.61 19.67 46.23
N PHE A 611 -18.69 20.61 46.11
CA PHE A 611 -18.94 22.02 45.80
C PHE A 611 -19.21 22.20 44.31
N ARG A 612 -20.31 22.88 43.98
CA ARG A 612 -20.80 23.15 42.62
C ARG A 612 -21.06 24.64 42.35
N GLY A 613 -20.45 25.52 43.15
CA GLY A 613 -20.76 26.95 43.14
C GLY A 613 -21.77 27.33 44.23
N PHE A 614 -21.90 28.64 44.46
CA PHE A 614 -22.82 29.26 45.43
C PHE A 614 -24.24 29.50 44.89
#